data_AF-Q5YZM5-F1
#
_entry.id   AF-Q5YZM5-F1
#
_cell.length_a   1.000
_cell.length_b   1.000
_cell.length_c   1.000
_cell.angle_alpha   90.00
_cell.angle_beta   90.00
_cell.angle_gamma   90.00
#
_symmetry.space_group_name_H-M   'P 1'
#
loop_
_entity.id
_entity.type
_entity.pdbx_description
1 polymer ?
#
loop_
_entity_poly.entity_id
_entity_poly.type
_entity_poly.pdbx_seq_one_letter_code
_entity_poly.pdbx_strand_id
1 'polypeptide(L)'
;MKGGARNRSGPQPDPNSGRSDRRGLEFVRLPAEGYAGAPPEFPLMPRRIYRWEHGEKGARYQVFDEESTDLVRDREARLWEWAWRTPQAVAWSREPWRWQAVAHWVRTSVICESDEANASDRGSLHRFADQIGLTPAGLRENGWVIAADEVAAARQEKVTEAVAEPPKRRMRAVSGGGS
;
A
#
# COMPACT_ATOMS: atom_id res chain seq x y z
N MET A 1 -16.14 -20.57 30.65
CA MET A 1 -15.00 -19.63 30.51
C MET A 1 -15.49 -18.37 29.80
N LYS A 2 -15.59 -17.22 30.50
CA LYS A 2 -15.99 -15.94 29.88
C LYS A 2 -14.80 -15.36 29.13
N GLY A 3 -14.88 -15.29 27.81
CA GLY A 3 -13.88 -14.64 26.97
C GLY A 3 -13.78 -13.16 27.34
N GLY A 4 -12.57 -12.69 27.66
CA GLY A 4 -12.31 -11.31 28.04
C GLY A 4 -12.76 -10.30 26.98
N ALA A 5 -12.93 -9.05 27.41
CA ALA A 5 -13.28 -7.93 26.54
C ALA A 5 -12.30 -7.88 25.36
N ARG A 6 -12.83 -8.01 24.14
CA ARG A 6 -12.06 -7.83 22.91
C ARG A 6 -11.90 -6.33 22.71
N ASN A 7 -10.75 -5.87 22.21
CA ASN A 7 -10.49 -4.48 21.77
C ASN A 7 -11.49 -3.92 20.72
N ARG A 8 -12.54 -4.68 20.37
CA ARG A 8 -13.58 -4.38 19.37
C ARG A 8 -15.01 -4.39 19.93
N SER A 9 -15.22 -4.45 21.25
CA SER A 9 -16.58 -4.38 21.83
C SER A 9 -16.99 -2.94 22.13
N GLY A 10 -17.71 -2.32 21.19
CA GLY A 10 -18.35 -1.01 21.35
C GLY A 10 -18.55 -0.31 20.00
N PRO A 11 -19.59 0.54 19.84
CA PRO A 11 -19.73 1.38 18.66
C PRO A 11 -18.49 2.26 18.49
N GLN A 12 -17.91 2.21 17.30
CA GLN A 12 -16.60 2.80 17.01
C GLN A 12 -16.71 4.34 16.93
N PRO A 13 -15.75 5.10 17.48
CA PRO A 13 -15.77 6.55 17.39
C PRO A 13 -15.71 7.00 15.92
N ASP A 14 -16.66 7.84 15.53
CA ASP A 14 -16.72 8.44 14.19
C ASP A 14 -15.77 9.66 14.15
N PRO A 15 -14.79 9.69 13.23
CA PRO A 15 -13.86 10.82 13.08
C PRO A 15 -14.53 12.13 12.66
N ASN A 16 -15.75 12.10 12.11
CA ASN A 16 -16.50 13.30 11.70
C ASN A 16 -17.58 13.72 12.72
N SER A 17 -17.61 13.10 13.90
CA SER A 17 -18.55 13.44 14.97
C SER A 17 -17.90 14.39 15.99
N GLY A 18 -18.58 15.49 16.36
CA GLY A 18 -18.15 16.40 17.43
C GLY A 18 -17.99 15.76 18.83
N ARG A 19 -18.21 14.46 18.95
CA ARG A 19 -17.91 13.64 20.14
C ARG A 19 -16.43 13.17 20.18
N SER A 20 -15.73 13.13 19.05
CA SER A 20 -14.31 12.77 18.94
C SER A 20 -13.40 13.95 19.35
N ASP A 21 -13.78 15.19 19.02
CA ASP A 21 -13.16 16.41 19.55
C ASP A 21 -13.25 16.47 21.09
N ARG A 22 -14.36 16.00 21.68
CA ARG A 22 -14.56 15.92 23.13
C ARG A 22 -13.67 14.89 23.83
N ARG A 23 -12.97 14.02 23.07
CA ARG A 23 -12.05 12.99 23.56
C ARG A 23 -10.56 13.31 23.30
N GLY A 24 -10.23 14.42 22.64
CA GLY A 24 -8.84 14.87 22.46
C GLY A 24 -7.96 13.94 21.61
N LEU A 25 -8.55 13.19 20.67
CA LEU A 25 -7.80 12.27 19.82
C LEU A 25 -7.12 13.05 18.69
N GLU A 26 -5.83 13.33 18.83
CA GLU A 26 -4.99 13.88 17.74
C GLU A 26 -4.62 12.75 16.77
N PHE A 27 -5.09 12.85 15.53
CA PHE A 27 -4.72 11.93 14.46
C PHE A 27 -3.53 12.47 13.66
N VAL A 28 -2.56 11.60 13.36
CA VAL A 28 -1.44 11.92 12.47
C VAL A 28 -1.98 11.96 11.04
N ARG A 29 -1.85 13.14 10.39
CA ARG A 29 -2.18 13.29 8.97
C ARG A 29 -1.01 12.83 8.09
N LEU A 30 -1.30 11.86 7.22
CA LEU A 30 -0.38 11.34 6.23
C LEU A 30 -0.65 12.00 4.86
N PRO A 31 0.38 12.36 4.10
CA PRO A 31 0.22 12.96 2.78
C PRO A 31 -0.41 11.99 1.78
N ALA A 32 -1.29 12.47 0.91
CA ALA A 32 -2.01 11.63 -0.05
C ALA A 32 -1.09 11.09 -1.15
N GLU A 33 -0.08 11.89 -1.53
CA GLU A 33 0.93 11.59 -2.53
C GLU A 33 1.87 10.45 -2.13
N GLY A 34 1.85 10.04 -0.85
CA GLY A 34 2.65 8.95 -0.35
C GLY A 34 4.04 9.36 0.15
N TYR A 35 4.89 8.35 0.38
CA TYR A 35 6.28 8.57 0.78
C TYR A 35 7.17 8.73 -0.44
N ALA A 36 7.93 9.83 -0.47
CA ALA A 36 8.81 10.20 -1.59
C ALA A 36 10.26 9.71 -1.43
N GLY A 37 10.61 9.11 -0.28
CA GLY A 37 11.96 8.61 -0.04
C GLY A 37 12.20 7.25 -0.69
N ALA A 38 13.46 6.81 -0.68
CA ALA A 38 13.81 5.47 -1.12
C ALA A 38 13.27 4.42 -0.12
N PRO A 39 12.68 3.30 -0.60
CA PRO A 39 12.41 2.15 0.25
C PRO A 39 13.72 1.67 0.90
N PRO A 40 13.72 1.31 2.19
CA PRO A 40 14.87 0.66 2.81
C PRO A 40 15.07 -0.74 2.21
N GLU A 41 16.21 -1.35 2.50
CA GLU A 41 16.47 -2.74 2.12
C GLU A 41 15.40 -3.68 2.68
N PHE A 42 14.99 -4.67 1.89
CA PHE A 42 14.00 -5.65 2.30
C PHE A 42 14.58 -6.52 3.43
N PRO A 43 14.02 -6.49 4.66
CA PRO A 43 14.70 -7.04 5.84
C PRO A 43 14.62 -8.57 5.96
N LEU A 44 13.83 -9.23 5.11
CA LEU A 44 13.67 -10.68 5.14
C LEU A 44 14.61 -11.35 4.14
N MET A 45 15.25 -12.45 4.57
CA MET A 45 16.03 -13.30 3.67
C MET A 45 15.15 -13.81 2.51
N PRO A 46 15.73 -14.00 1.30
CA PRO A 46 15.01 -14.55 0.16
C PRO A 46 14.36 -15.90 0.48
N ARG A 47 13.11 -16.09 0.05
CA ARG A 47 12.39 -17.36 0.23
C ARG A 47 12.84 -18.35 -0.84
N ARG A 48 13.49 -19.44 -0.42
CA ARG A 48 13.87 -20.54 -1.31
C ARG A 48 12.67 -21.42 -1.63
N ILE A 49 12.43 -21.64 -2.92
CA ILE A 49 11.37 -22.51 -3.43
C ILE A 49 11.96 -23.86 -3.78
N TYR A 50 11.20 -24.90 -3.45
CA TYR A 50 11.52 -26.27 -3.81
C TYR A 50 10.32 -26.86 -4.52
N ARG A 51 10.57 -27.60 -5.59
CA ARG A 51 9.56 -28.41 -6.27
C ARG A 51 9.76 -29.87 -5.93
N TRP A 52 8.66 -30.62 -5.89
CA TRP A 52 8.72 -32.07 -5.73
C TRP A 52 8.98 -32.72 -7.08
N GLU A 53 10.03 -33.54 -7.15
CA GLU A 53 10.29 -34.41 -8.30
C GLU A 53 10.13 -35.87 -7.89
N HIS A 54 9.70 -36.70 -8.85
CA HIS A 54 9.49 -38.12 -8.67
C HIS A 54 10.71 -38.88 -9.21
N GLY A 55 11.37 -39.63 -8.33
CA GLY A 55 12.45 -40.54 -8.68
C GLY A 55 11.96 -41.95 -8.99
N GLU A 56 12.91 -42.86 -9.16
CA GLU A 56 12.62 -44.27 -9.39
C GLU A 56 11.81 -44.89 -8.24
N LYS A 57 11.01 -45.90 -8.57
CA LYS A 57 10.21 -46.69 -7.61
C LYS A 57 9.27 -45.84 -6.72
N GLY A 58 8.81 -44.70 -7.23
CA GLY A 58 7.86 -43.83 -6.52
C GLY A 58 8.47 -42.99 -5.40
N ALA A 59 9.81 -42.93 -5.29
CA ALA A 59 10.46 -41.97 -4.42
C ALA A 59 10.09 -40.54 -4.84
N ARG A 60 9.93 -39.62 -3.88
CA ARG A 60 9.82 -38.18 -4.16
C ARG A 60 10.86 -37.42 -3.37
N TYR A 61 11.48 -36.42 -3.99
CA TYR A 61 12.48 -35.58 -3.37
C TYR A 61 12.24 -34.12 -3.75
N GLN A 62 12.72 -33.21 -2.90
CA GLN A 62 12.63 -31.78 -3.16
C GLN A 62 13.87 -31.32 -3.91
N VAL A 63 13.67 -30.63 -5.02
CA VAL A 63 14.73 -29.99 -5.79
C VAL A 63 14.58 -28.49 -5.66
N PHE A 64 15.70 -27.81 -5.43
CA PHE A 64 15.72 -26.36 -5.36
C PHE A 64 15.31 -25.78 -6.72
N ASP A 65 14.28 -24.95 -6.72
CA ASP A 65 13.74 -24.31 -7.90
C ASP A 65 14.23 -22.86 -7.95
N GLU A 66 15.34 -22.65 -8.66
CA GLU A 66 16.00 -21.34 -8.75
C GLU A 66 15.13 -20.31 -9.47
N GLU A 67 14.49 -20.71 -10.59
CA GLU A 67 13.61 -19.84 -11.37
C GLU A 67 12.41 -19.36 -10.53
N SER A 68 11.72 -20.27 -9.85
CA SER A 68 10.59 -19.91 -8.99
C SER A 68 11.05 -19.06 -7.79
N THR A 69 12.25 -19.31 -7.27
CA THR A 69 12.86 -18.50 -6.20
C THR A 69 13.09 -17.07 -6.65
N ASP A 70 13.66 -16.88 -7.85
CA ASP A 70 13.91 -15.56 -8.42
C ASP A 70 12.60 -14.81 -8.74
N LEU A 71 11.61 -15.49 -9.33
CA LEU A 71 10.29 -14.90 -9.61
C LEU A 71 9.61 -14.40 -8.33
N VAL A 72 9.63 -15.21 -7.26
CA VAL A 72 9.09 -14.82 -5.95
C VAL A 72 9.84 -13.63 -5.37
N ARG A 73 11.18 -13.65 -5.43
CA ARG A 73 12.01 -12.55 -4.92
C ARG A 73 11.69 -11.24 -5.65
N ASP A 74 11.60 -11.29 -6.97
CA ASP A 74 11.30 -10.11 -7.79
C ASP A 74 9.88 -9.60 -7.51
N ARG A 75 8.92 -10.49 -7.25
CA ARG A 75 7.56 -10.11 -6.86
C ARG A 75 7.52 -9.47 -5.47
N GLU A 76 8.22 -10.04 -4.48
CA GLU A 76 8.38 -9.45 -3.15
C GLU A 76 9.02 -8.06 -3.23
N ALA A 77 10.07 -7.89 -4.02
CA ALA A 77 10.74 -6.60 -4.22
C ALA A 77 9.81 -5.54 -4.83
N ARG A 78 9.08 -5.88 -5.90
CA ARG A 78 8.11 -4.96 -6.52
C ARG A 78 6.99 -4.55 -5.56
N LEU A 79 6.49 -5.48 -4.76
CA LEU A 79 5.43 -5.20 -3.80
C LEU A 79 5.94 -4.38 -2.62
N TRP A 80 7.19 -4.62 -2.17
CA TRP A 80 7.87 -3.80 -1.19
C TRP A 80 8.04 -2.36 -1.67
N GLU A 81 8.54 -2.15 -2.88
CA GLU A 81 8.64 -0.82 -3.50
C GLU A 81 7.29 -0.12 -3.60
N TRP A 82 6.23 -0.84 -3.98
CA TRP A 82 4.88 -0.28 -4.02
C TRP A 82 4.39 0.12 -2.62
N ALA A 83 4.58 -0.75 -1.61
CA ALA A 83 4.14 -0.47 -0.25
C ALA A 83 4.79 0.80 0.28
N TRP A 84 6.08 1.00 -0.01
CA TRP A 84 6.82 2.19 0.37
C TRP A 84 6.44 3.46 -0.40
N ARG A 85 5.57 3.40 -1.42
CA ARG A 85 4.99 4.60 -2.06
C ARG A 85 3.66 5.01 -1.44
N THR A 86 3.12 4.24 -0.50
CA THR A 86 1.83 4.56 0.13
C THR A 86 1.96 5.70 1.15
N PRO A 87 0.87 6.40 1.51
CA PRO A 87 0.85 7.38 2.60
C PRO A 87 1.38 6.83 3.93
N GLN A 88 1.07 5.58 4.23
CA GLN A 88 1.46 4.87 5.44
C GLN A 88 2.99 4.77 5.60
N ALA A 89 3.72 4.67 4.49
CA ALA A 89 5.17 4.62 4.49
C ALA A 89 5.83 5.88 5.07
N VAL A 90 5.13 7.03 5.07
CA VAL A 90 5.59 8.23 5.78
C VAL A 90 5.68 7.99 7.28
N ALA A 91 4.70 7.31 7.87
CA ALA A 91 4.77 6.90 9.26
C ALA A 91 5.84 5.81 9.47
N TRP A 92 5.88 4.79 8.60
CA TRP A 92 6.85 3.70 8.71
C TRP A 92 8.31 4.19 8.65
N SER A 93 8.60 5.24 7.86
CA SER A 93 9.94 5.85 7.77
C SER A 93 10.47 6.36 9.11
N ARG A 94 9.56 6.75 10.03
CA ARG A 94 9.88 7.22 11.38
C ARG A 94 9.84 6.08 12.42
N GLU A 95 9.40 4.89 12.01
CA GLU A 95 9.18 3.73 12.87
C GLU A 95 9.93 2.49 12.32
N PRO A 96 11.28 2.46 12.37
CA PRO A 96 12.06 1.32 11.88
C PRO A 96 11.65 -0.03 12.48
N TRP A 97 11.17 -0.04 13.72
CA TRP A 97 10.66 -1.22 14.41
C TRP A 97 9.43 -1.85 13.72
N ARG A 98 8.73 -1.12 12.84
CA ARG A 98 7.57 -1.62 12.08
C ARG A 98 7.95 -2.32 10.78
N TRP A 99 9.17 -2.13 10.27
CA TRP A 99 9.56 -2.61 8.93
C TRP A 99 9.43 -4.12 8.78
N GLN A 100 9.69 -4.89 9.84
CA GLN A 100 9.47 -6.34 9.83
C GLN A 100 7.99 -6.71 9.60
N ALA A 101 7.04 -5.98 10.19
CA ALA A 101 5.62 -6.23 9.96
C ALA A 101 5.22 -5.90 8.52
N VAL A 102 5.77 -4.84 7.94
CA VAL A 102 5.55 -4.48 6.51
C VAL A 102 6.13 -5.58 5.60
N ALA A 103 7.32 -6.09 5.91
CA ALA A 103 7.96 -7.12 5.11
C ALA A 103 7.21 -8.46 5.21
N HIS A 104 6.71 -8.82 6.39
CA HIS A 104 5.83 -9.97 6.55
C HIS A 104 4.52 -9.80 5.80
N TRP A 105 3.92 -8.60 5.80
CA TRP A 105 2.75 -8.33 4.97
C TRP A 105 3.04 -8.57 3.49
N VAL A 106 4.16 -8.05 2.97
CA VAL A 106 4.59 -8.27 1.57
C VAL A 106 4.73 -9.76 1.26
N ARG A 107 5.49 -10.49 2.08
CA ARG A 107 5.70 -11.94 1.89
C ARG A 107 4.39 -12.71 1.92
N THR A 108 3.52 -12.44 2.90
CA THR A 108 2.22 -13.13 2.99
C THR A 108 1.31 -12.75 1.83
N SER A 109 1.38 -11.52 1.33
CA SER A 109 0.64 -11.10 0.13
C SER A 109 1.05 -11.93 -1.08
N VAL A 110 2.36 -12.08 -1.31
CA VAL A 110 2.89 -12.91 -2.42
C VAL A 110 2.54 -14.38 -2.23
N ILE A 111 2.56 -14.92 -1.01
CA ILE A 111 2.07 -16.28 -0.73
C ILE A 111 0.59 -16.39 -1.13
N CYS A 112 -0.24 -15.41 -0.77
CA CYS A 112 -1.67 -15.40 -1.09
C CYS A 112 -1.99 -15.26 -2.59
N GLU A 113 -1.03 -14.86 -3.43
CA GLU A 113 -1.17 -14.87 -4.89
C GLU A 113 -1.04 -16.29 -5.48
N SER A 114 -0.50 -17.26 -4.74
CA SER A 114 -0.39 -18.66 -5.17
C SER A 114 -1.68 -19.46 -4.93
N ASP A 115 -1.86 -20.52 -5.71
CA ASP A 115 -2.91 -21.51 -5.56
C ASP A 115 -2.76 -22.38 -4.29
N GLU A 116 -1.54 -22.47 -3.74
CA GLU A 116 -1.24 -23.15 -2.48
C GLU A 116 -1.68 -22.35 -1.24
N ALA A 117 -2.06 -21.09 -1.39
CA ALA A 117 -2.46 -20.24 -0.28
C ALA A 117 -3.67 -20.80 0.47
N ASN A 118 -3.57 -20.89 1.80
CA ASN A 118 -4.62 -21.41 2.66
C ASN A 118 -5.35 -20.29 3.44
N ALA A 119 -6.33 -20.66 4.27
CA ALA A 119 -7.11 -19.69 5.06
C ALA A 119 -6.28 -19.00 6.15
N SER A 120 -5.26 -19.68 6.71
CA SER A 120 -4.35 -19.11 7.70
C SER A 120 -3.49 -18.02 7.09
N ASP A 121 -3.03 -18.19 5.84
CA ASP A 121 -2.25 -17.19 5.12
C ASP A 121 -3.09 -15.91 4.92
N ARG A 122 -4.31 -16.07 4.43
CA ARG A 122 -5.25 -14.94 4.23
C ARG A 122 -5.62 -14.25 5.55
N GLY A 123 -5.78 -15.02 6.63
CA GLY A 123 -5.99 -14.46 7.97
C GLY A 123 -4.76 -13.72 8.52
N SER A 124 -3.56 -14.17 8.20
CA SER A 124 -2.30 -13.49 8.54
C SER A 124 -2.12 -12.21 7.73
N LEU A 125 -2.45 -12.24 6.44
CA LEU A 125 -2.42 -11.09 5.55
C LEU A 125 -3.26 -9.93 6.09
N HIS A 126 -4.52 -10.21 6.45
CA HIS A 126 -5.41 -9.18 7.02
C HIS A 126 -4.88 -8.62 8.34
N ARG A 127 -4.33 -9.48 9.22
CA ARG A 127 -3.78 -9.03 10.52
C ARG A 127 -2.57 -8.12 10.34
N PHE A 128 -1.66 -8.47 9.44
CA PHE A 128 -0.54 -7.59 9.13
C PHE A 128 -1.02 -6.31 8.46
N ALA A 129 -2.00 -6.37 7.55
CA ALA A 129 -2.56 -5.18 6.89
C ALA A 129 -3.15 -4.18 7.88
N ASP A 130 -3.89 -4.67 8.89
CA ASP A 130 -4.39 -3.85 10.00
C ASP A 130 -3.21 -3.25 10.79
N GLN A 131 -2.24 -4.08 11.20
CA GLN A 131 -1.10 -3.65 11.99
C GLN A 131 -0.28 -2.55 11.30
N ILE A 132 -0.10 -2.60 9.98
CA ILE A 132 0.69 -1.61 9.23
C ILE A 132 -0.16 -0.45 8.67
N GLY A 133 -1.47 -0.42 8.94
CA GLY A 133 -2.34 0.68 8.55
C GLY A 133 -2.80 0.68 7.09
N LEU A 134 -2.72 -0.46 6.39
CA LEU A 134 -3.20 -0.59 5.00
C LEU A 134 -4.72 -0.83 4.90
N THR A 135 -5.41 -0.98 6.03
CA THR A 135 -6.88 -1.09 6.08
C THR A 135 -7.50 0.12 6.77
N PRO A 136 -8.80 0.41 6.56
CA PRO A 136 -9.50 1.43 7.33
C PRO A 136 -9.48 1.18 8.85
N ALA A 137 -9.46 -0.09 9.26
CA ALA A 137 -9.33 -0.46 10.67
C ALA A 137 -7.93 -0.13 11.19
N GLY A 138 -6.90 -0.51 10.43
CA GLY A 138 -5.51 -0.22 10.75
C GLY A 138 -5.19 1.28 10.79
N LEU A 139 -5.73 2.08 9.87
CA LEU A 139 -5.59 3.54 9.90
C LEU A 139 -6.12 4.10 11.22
N ARG A 140 -7.34 3.71 11.63
CA ARG A 140 -7.91 4.12 12.92
C ARG A 140 -7.12 3.60 14.13
N GLU A 141 -6.70 2.34 14.12
CA GLU A 141 -5.92 1.74 15.23
C GLU A 141 -4.57 2.44 15.43
N ASN A 142 -3.94 2.89 14.35
CA ASN A 142 -2.69 3.64 14.40
C ASN A 142 -2.87 5.14 14.61
N GLY A 143 -4.12 5.64 14.67
CA GLY A 143 -4.39 7.07 14.77
C GLY A 143 -3.96 7.85 13.52
N TRP A 144 -4.05 7.25 12.34
CA TRP A 144 -3.67 7.84 11.06
C TRP A 144 -4.88 8.24 10.22
N VAL A 145 -4.76 9.36 9.52
CA VAL A 145 -5.71 9.83 8.51
C VAL A 145 -4.93 10.22 7.26
N ILE A 146 -5.36 9.74 6.09
CA ILE A 146 -4.79 10.16 4.80
C ILE A 146 -5.44 11.49 4.41
N ALA A 147 -4.63 12.51 4.15
CA ALA A 147 -5.12 13.80 3.68
C ALA A 147 -5.91 13.64 2.36
N ALA A 148 -6.91 14.50 2.13
CA ALA A 148 -7.54 14.58 0.82
C ALA A 148 -6.52 15.16 -0.18
N ASP A 149 -6.39 14.54 -1.35
CA ASP A 149 -5.50 15.02 -2.40
C ASP A 149 -6.14 16.22 -3.13
N GLU A 150 -6.09 17.40 -2.49
CA GLU A 150 -6.60 18.65 -3.06
C GLU A 150 -5.83 19.05 -4.34
N VAL A 151 -4.60 18.56 -4.50
CA VAL A 151 -3.72 18.90 -5.64
C VAL A 151 -4.03 18.04 -6.87
N ALA A 152 -4.36 16.76 -6.71
CA ALA A 152 -4.83 15.93 -7.82
C ALA A 152 -6.19 16.42 -8.36
N ALA A 153 -7.09 16.85 -7.48
CA ALA A 153 -8.36 17.47 -7.88
C ALA A 153 -8.10 18.76 -8.69
N ALA A 154 -7.26 19.67 -8.20
CA ALA A 154 -6.90 20.90 -8.91
C ALA A 154 -6.16 20.66 -10.24
N ARG A 155 -5.37 19.57 -10.34
CA ARG A 155 -4.68 19.19 -11.59
C ARG A 155 -5.66 18.63 -12.62
N GLN A 156 -6.65 17.85 -12.19
CA GLN A 156 -7.72 17.38 -13.06
C GLN A 156 -8.58 18.54 -13.56
N GLU A 157 -8.93 19.49 -12.68
CA GLU A 157 -9.66 20.71 -13.05
C GLU A 157 -8.91 21.54 -14.10
N LYS A 158 -7.60 21.79 -13.92
CA LYS A 158 -6.79 22.52 -14.92
C LYS A 158 -6.71 21.81 -16.27
N VAL A 159 -6.64 20.47 -16.28
CA VAL A 159 -6.62 19.70 -17.53
C VAL A 159 -7.98 19.78 -18.22
N THR A 160 -9.09 19.72 -17.48
CA THR A 160 -10.42 19.89 -18.05
C THR A 160 -10.66 21.30 -18.61
N GLU A 161 -10.15 22.33 -17.93
CA GLU A 161 -10.28 23.72 -18.36
C GLU A 161 -9.44 24.02 -19.62
N ALA A 162 -8.21 23.50 -19.69
CA ALA A 162 -7.34 23.64 -20.86
C ALA A 162 -7.85 22.90 -22.11
N VAL A 163 -8.62 21.82 -21.94
CA VAL A 163 -9.26 21.09 -23.05
C VAL A 163 -10.56 21.78 -23.49
N ALA A 164 -11.25 22.47 -22.58
CA ALA A 164 -12.49 23.18 -22.86
C ALA A 164 -12.30 24.52 -23.57
N GLU A 165 -11.11 25.14 -23.52
CA GLU A 165 -10.86 26.42 -24.17
C GLU A 165 -10.47 26.24 -25.66
N PRO A 166 -11.31 26.65 -26.64
CA PRO A 166 -10.96 26.55 -28.05
C PRO A 166 -9.86 27.56 -28.42
N PRO A 167 -8.96 27.23 -29.36
CA PRO A 167 -7.83 28.09 -29.70
C PRO A 167 -8.32 29.42 -30.27
N LYS A 168 -8.06 30.52 -29.54
CA LYS A 168 -8.30 31.90 -30.01
C LYS A 168 -7.42 32.17 -31.23
N ARG A 169 -8.02 32.09 -32.41
CA ARG A 169 -7.40 32.41 -33.70
C ARG A 169 -6.94 33.87 -33.69
N ARG A 170 -5.63 34.10 -33.54
CA ARG A 170 -5.05 35.45 -33.60
C ARG A 170 -5.24 35.98 -35.02
N MET A 171 -6.15 36.93 -35.21
CA MET A 171 -6.31 37.64 -36.48
C MET A 171 -5.01 38.40 -36.77
N ARG A 172 -4.38 38.07 -37.89
CA ARG A 172 -3.24 38.82 -38.43
C ARG A 172 -3.82 40.06 -39.14
N ALA A 173 -3.61 41.25 -38.58
CA ALA A 173 -3.78 42.48 -39.32
C ALA A 173 -2.70 42.54 -40.41
N VAL A 174 -3.10 42.52 -41.68
CA VAL A 174 -2.21 42.81 -42.80
C VAL A 174 -2.30 44.30 -43.06
N SER A 175 -1.27 45.05 -42.64
CA SER A 175 -1.02 46.39 -43.15
C SER A 175 -0.32 46.25 -44.51
N GLY A 176 -1.03 46.56 -45.59
CA GLY A 176 -0.43 46.74 -46.92
C GLY A 176 -0.85 48.11 -47.46
N GLY A 177 0.05 49.08 -47.40
CA GLY A 177 -0.09 50.39 -48.03
C GLY A 177 0.86 50.54 -49.22
N GLY A 178 0.48 51.39 -50.18
CA GLY A 178 1.26 51.83 -51.36
C GLY A 178 1.17 50.87 -52.55
N SER A 179 0.80 51.28 -53.77
CA SER A 179 0.80 52.59 -54.44
C SER A 179 -0.33 52.68 -55.46
#